data_AF-A0A520IAB1-F1
#
_entry.id   AF-A0A520IAB1-F1
#
_cell.length_a   1.000
_cell.length_b   1.000
_cell.length_c   1.000
_cell.angle_alpha   90.00
_cell.angle_beta   90.00
_cell.angle_gamma   90.00
#
_symmetry.space_group_name_H-M   'P 1'
#
loop_
_entity.id
_entity.type
_entity.pdbx_description
1 polymer ?
#
loop_
_entity_poly.entity_id
_entity_poly.type
_entity_poly.pdbx_seq_one_letter_code
_entity_poly.pdbx_strand_id
1 'polypeptide(L)'
;MSNGFTAGFASRHTTTANILASAFAPPSGFAAADIRERATVRPTSPFTAPNFSSEPSMPRHFSPADKDVNPTAGWDPLDPVSESSFIDPLADAHAAGYAEGLAAAAAAAQETAIRDGALLGDLAAALGNDRIDRERVAAQLRQTVLFLVSKLVGEVGIAPDVLAGRIETAAELLSDSAESALLRVHPDDVP
;
A
#
# COMPACT_ATOMS: atom_id res chain seq x y z
N MET A 1 21.60 26.81 -0.37
CA MET A 1 21.23 26.28 0.95
C MET A 1 20.57 24.94 0.74
N SER A 2 21.32 23.86 0.95
CA SER A 2 20.91 22.47 0.69
C SER A 2 20.45 21.84 1.99
N ASN A 3 19.13 21.71 2.19
CA ASN A 3 18.57 20.95 3.30
C ASN A 3 18.69 19.45 2.98
N GLY A 4 19.65 18.79 3.62
CA GLY A 4 19.85 17.35 3.54
C GLY A 4 18.69 16.58 4.15
N PHE A 5 18.24 15.56 3.43
CA PHE A 5 17.27 14.57 3.89
C PHE A 5 17.80 13.87 5.16
N THR A 6 17.06 13.95 6.27
CA THR A 6 17.37 13.22 7.51
C THR A 6 16.42 12.03 7.63
N ALA A 7 16.98 10.81 7.54
CA ALA A 7 16.22 9.57 7.65
C ALA A 7 15.67 9.38 9.08
N GLY A 8 14.34 9.35 9.21
CA GLY A 8 13.61 9.18 10.48
C GLY A 8 13.59 7.76 11.04
N PHE A 9 14.71 7.04 11.03
CA PHE A 9 14.78 5.65 11.54
C PHE A 9 15.47 5.50 12.91
N ALA A 10 15.99 6.58 13.50
CA ALA A 10 16.80 6.48 14.72
C ALA A 10 16.04 6.16 16.02
N SER A 11 14.70 6.26 16.07
CA SER A 11 13.98 6.14 17.36
C SER A 11 13.60 4.71 17.77
N ARG A 12 13.69 3.71 16.88
CA ARG A 12 13.20 2.34 17.16
C ARG A 12 14.30 1.37 17.59
N HIS A 13 15.56 1.70 17.33
CA HIS A 13 16.68 0.84 17.70
C HIS A 13 16.94 0.81 19.21
N THR A 14 16.71 1.92 19.92
CA THR A 14 16.94 2.02 21.37
C THR A 14 15.94 1.18 22.17
N THR A 15 14.67 1.15 21.77
CA THR A 15 13.64 0.32 22.40
C THR A 15 13.92 -1.16 22.18
N THR A 16 14.28 -1.55 20.96
CA THR A 16 14.55 -2.96 20.62
C THR A 16 15.82 -3.47 21.32
N ALA A 17 16.86 -2.63 21.43
CA ALA A 17 18.08 -2.95 22.16
C ALA A 17 17.85 -3.13 23.67
N ASN A 18 17.01 -2.29 24.28
CA ASN A 18 16.68 -2.40 25.71
C ASN A 18 15.82 -3.64 26.02
N ILE A 19 14.93 -4.05 25.10
CA ILE A 19 14.12 -5.27 25.24
C ILE A 19 14.99 -6.53 25.11
N LEU A 20 15.93 -6.55 24.17
CA LEU A 20 16.88 -7.66 24.04
C LEU A 20 17.84 -7.74 25.24
N ALA A 21 18.31 -6.59 25.74
CA ALA A 21 19.17 -6.53 26.90
C ALA A 21 18.47 -7.00 28.18
N SER A 22 17.16 -6.75 28.34
CA SER A 22 16.39 -7.26 29.49
C SER A 22 16.08 -8.75 29.37
N ALA A 23 15.87 -9.26 28.16
CA ALA A 23 15.60 -10.68 27.91
C ALA A 23 16.81 -11.60 28.16
N PHE A 24 18.03 -11.09 27.93
CA PHE A 24 19.28 -11.81 28.16
C PHE A 24 20.02 -11.41 29.44
N ALA A 25 19.42 -10.55 30.27
CA ALA A 25 19.98 -10.22 31.58
C ALA A 25 20.00 -11.50 32.46
N PRO A 26 21.12 -11.82 33.12
CA PRO A 26 21.15 -12.94 34.06
C PRO A 26 20.11 -12.71 35.16
N PRO A 27 19.42 -13.76 35.64
CA PRO A 27 18.46 -13.59 36.73
C PRO A 27 19.19 -12.93 37.89
N SER A 28 18.63 -11.85 38.42
CA SER A 28 19.13 -11.28 39.67
C SER A 28 19.18 -12.42 40.67
N GLY A 29 20.38 -12.83 41.07
CA GLY A 29 20.55 -13.86 42.07
C GLY A 29 19.77 -13.49 43.34
N PHE A 30 19.60 -14.44 44.24
CA PHE A 30 18.95 -14.23 45.52
C PHE A 30 19.74 -13.18 46.34
N ALA A 31 19.46 -11.90 46.11
CA ALA A 31 19.89 -10.82 46.97
C ALA A 31 18.94 -10.84 48.17
N ALA A 32 19.49 -10.87 49.38
CA ALA A 32 18.69 -10.73 50.60
C ALA A 32 18.01 -9.35 50.58
N ALA A 33 16.79 -9.31 50.05
CA ALA A 33 15.97 -8.12 50.05
C ALA A 33 15.52 -7.87 51.49
N ASP A 34 15.83 -6.67 52.01
CA ASP A 34 15.47 -6.27 53.35
C ASP A 34 13.94 -6.18 53.46
N ILE A 35 13.34 -7.06 54.29
CA ILE A 35 11.90 -7.27 54.39
C ILE A 35 11.18 -5.97 54.81
N ARG A 36 11.90 -5.05 55.48
CA ARG A 36 11.37 -3.73 55.87
C ARG A 36 11.01 -2.84 54.69
N GLU A 37 11.71 -2.94 53.56
CA GLU A 37 11.42 -2.09 52.39
C GLU A 37 10.16 -2.55 51.64
N ARG A 38 9.81 -3.84 51.72
CA ARG A 38 8.57 -4.37 51.13
C ARG A 38 7.33 -4.00 51.95
N ALA A 39 7.47 -3.81 53.26
CA ALA A 39 6.35 -3.49 54.13
C ALA A 39 5.85 -2.04 53.95
N THR A 40 6.72 -1.12 53.49
CA THR A 40 6.37 0.30 53.30
C THR A 40 5.81 0.60 51.92
N VAL A 41 6.14 -0.20 50.91
CA VAL A 41 5.61 -0.05 49.55
C VAL A 41 4.41 -0.98 49.39
N ARG A 42 3.21 -0.46 49.69
CA ARG A 42 1.94 -1.12 49.34
C ARG A 42 1.86 -1.23 47.81
N PRO A 43 1.90 -2.43 47.20
CA PRO A 43 1.67 -2.55 45.77
C PRO A 43 0.19 -2.31 45.50
N THR A 44 -0.14 -1.23 44.82
CA THR A 44 -1.45 -1.08 44.15
C THR A 44 -1.46 -1.97 42.92
N SER A 45 -1.68 -3.27 43.15
CA SER A 45 -2.06 -4.21 42.09
C SER A 45 -3.47 -3.85 41.59
N PRO A 46 -3.75 -3.89 40.27
CA PRO A 46 -5.10 -3.69 39.73
C PRO A 46 -6.01 -4.91 39.94
N PHE A 47 -5.54 -5.96 40.61
CA PHE A 47 -6.38 -7.09 40.99
C PHE A 47 -7.00 -6.81 42.37
N THR A 48 -8.29 -6.50 42.39
CA THR A 48 -9.08 -6.30 43.60
C THR A 48 -9.07 -7.57 44.47
N ALA A 49 -8.14 -7.63 45.42
CA ALA A 49 -8.23 -8.59 46.51
C ALA A 49 -9.48 -8.26 47.34
N PRO A 50 -10.27 -9.26 47.80
CA PRO A 50 -11.41 -8.99 48.65
C PRO A 50 -10.92 -8.33 49.93
N ASN A 51 -11.56 -7.22 50.27
CA ASN A 51 -11.22 -6.37 51.39
C ASN A 51 -11.43 -7.16 52.70
N PHE A 52 -10.36 -7.69 53.29
CA PHE A 52 -10.42 -8.26 54.63
C PHE A 52 -10.42 -7.12 55.63
N SER A 53 -11.62 -6.70 56.04
CA SER A 53 -11.83 -5.80 57.16
C SER A 53 -11.13 -6.37 58.41
N SER A 54 -10.23 -5.58 58.97
CA SER A 54 -9.58 -5.85 60.25
C SER A 54 -10.59 -5.60 61.39
N GLU A 55 -11.47 -6.56 61.62
CA GLU A 55 -12.17 -6.65 62.90
C GLU A 55 -11.31 -7.43 63.92
N PRO A 56 -11.36 -7.07 65.21
CA PRO A 56 -10.63 -7.78 66.25
C PRO A 56 -11.17 -9.20 66.38
N SER A 57 -10.49 -10.18 65.78
CA SER A 57 -10.91 -11.57 65.84
C SER A 57 -10.66 -12.13 67.25
N MET A 58 -11.71 -12.14 68.08
CA MET A 58 -11.79 -13.03 69.23
C MET A 58 -11.48 -14.48 68.79
N PRO A 59 -10.85 -15.32 69.64
CA PRO A 59 -10.59 -16.72 69.29
C PRO A 59 -11.91 -17.40 68.95
N ARG A 60 -12.08 -17.87 67.71
CA ARG A 60 -13.32 -18.51 67.25
C ARG A 60 -13.54 -19.79 68.07
N HIS A 61 -14.50 -19.75 68.98
CA HIS A 61 -14.93 -20.92 69.74
C HIS A 61 -15.81 -21.76 68.83
N PHE A 62 -15.51 -23.05 68.74
CA PHE A 62 -16.26 -24.00 67.94
C PHE A 62 -17.64 -24.20 68.59
N SER A 63 -18.64 -23.47 68.12
CA SER A 63 -20.04 -23.73 68.49
C SER A 63 -20.52 -24.88 67.62
N PRO A 64 -20.99 -26.01 68.20
CA PRO A 64 -21.56 -27.09 67.41
C PRO A 64 -22.65 -26.55 66.49
N ALA A 65 -22.68 -27.03 65.24
CA ALA A 65 -23.71 -26.65 64.29
C ALA A 65 -25.11 -26.87 64.88
N ASP A 66 -26.03 -25.95 64.56
CA ASP A 66 -27.40 -25.97 65.06
C ASP A 66 -28.05 -27.33 64.80
N LYS A 67 -28.53 -28.01 65.84
CA LYS A 67 -29.00 -29.41 65.75
C LYS A 67 -30.19 -29.55 64.80
N ASP A 68 -30.99 -28.50 64.69
CA ASP A 68 -32.22 -28.50 63.90
C ASP A 68 -31.97 -28.18 62.42
N VAL A 69 -30.72 -27.87 62.05
CA VAL A 69 -30.32 -27.61 60.66
C VAL A 69 -29.36 -28.70 60.23
N ASN A 70 -29.79 -29.53 59.28
CA ASN A 70 -28.90 -30.52 58.67
C ASN A 70 -28.06 -29.85 57.56
N PRO A 71 -26.75 -29.62 57.76
CA PRO A 71 -25.92 -28.93 56.77
C PRO A 71 -25.69 -29.75 55.50
N THR A 72 -26.04 -31.04 55.50
CA THR A 72 -25.93 -31.92 54.33
C THR A 72 -27.29 -32.21 53.68
N ALA A 73 -28.36 -31.50 54.07
CA ALA A 73 -29.65 -31.61 53.42
C ALA A 73 -29.54 -31.22 51.93
N GLY A 74 -29.68 -32.20 51.04
CA GLY A 74 -29.52 -32.03 49.59
C GLY A 74 -28.12 -32.31 49.05
N TRP A 75 -27.16 -32.70 49.91
CA TRP A 75 -25.86 -33.21 49.47
C TRP A 75 -25.97 -34.74 49.31
N ASP A 76 -26.14 -35.21 48.08
CA ASP A 76 -26.10 -36.62 47.74
C ASP A 76 -24.71 -36.95 47.13
N PRO A 77 -23.85 -37.71 47.84
CA PRO A 77 -22.52 -38.07 47.36
C PRO A 77 -22.54 -39.02 46.16
N LEU A 78 -23.70 -39.56 45.79
CA LEU A 78 -23.90 -40.45 44.65
C LEU A 78 -24.68 -39.79 43.52
N ASP A 79 -25.00 -38.49 43.62
CA ASP A 79 -25.64 -37.74 42.55
C ASP A 79 -24.65 -37.53 41.39
N PRO A 80 -24.85 -38.18 40.23
CA PRO A 80 -23.93 -38.09 39.10
C PRO A 80 -23.99 -36.72 38.40
N VAL A 81 -24.88 -35.81 38.81
CA VAL A 81 -25.14 -34.53 38.13
C VAL A 81 -24.17 -33.41 38.55
N SER A 82 -23.32 -33.63 39.56
CA SER A 82 -22.38 -32.60 40.04
C SER A 82 -20.96 -32.69 39.45
N GLU A 83 -20.80 -33.31 38.27
CA GLU A 83 -19.56 -33.18 37.49
C GLU A 83 -19.58 -31.82 36.77
N SER A 84 -18.98 -30.80 37.38
CA SER A 84 -18.70 -29.54 36.66
C SER A 84 -17.91 -29.89 35.41
N SER A 85 -18.47 -29.63 34.23
CA SER A 85 -17.87 -29.92 32.94
C SER A 85 -16.42 -29.44 32.95
N PHE A 86 -15.47 -30.38 32.95
CA PHE A 86 -14.06 -30.03 32.97
C PHE A 86 -13.73 -29.30 31.66
N ILE A 87 -13.54 -27.99 31.75
CA ILE A 87 -13.07 -27.18 30.64
C ILE A 87 -11.56 -27.38 30.59
N ASP A 88 -11.08 -28.00 29.52
CA ASP A 88 -9.65 -28.14 29.27
C ASP A 88 -9.06 -26.74 28.99
N PRO A 89 -8.25 -26.18 29.91
CA PRO A 89 -7.70 -24.83 29.75
C PRO A 89 -6.75 -24.73 28.55
N LEU A 90 -6.13 -25.85 28.13
CA LEU A 90 -5.24 -25.85 26.97
C LEU A 90 -6.02 -25.75 25.66
N ALA A 91 -7.15 -26.45 25.56
CA ALA A 91 -8.03 -26.37 24.41
C ALA A 91 -8.62 -24.95 24.24
N ASP A 92 -9.02 -24.32 25.34
CA ASP A 92 -9.55 -22.95 25.33
C ASP A 92 -8.48 -21.93 24.94
N ALA A 93 -7.27 -22.03 25.53
CA ALA A 93 -6.14 -21.17 25.17
C ALA A 93 -5.72 -21.34 23.69
N HIS A 94 -5.75 -22.57 23.16
CA HIS A 94 -5.44 -22.84 21.76
C HIS A 94 -6.52 -22.25 20.83
N ALA A 95 -7.80 -22.38 21.18
CA ALA A 95 -8.89 -21.78 20.40
C ALA A 95 -8.81 -20.25 20.38
N ALA A 96 -8.52 -19.63 21.52
CA ALA A 96 -8.33 -18.19 21.63
C ALA A 96 -7.13 -17.71 20.78
N GLY A 97 -5.98 -18.38 20.90
CA GLY A 97 -4.78 -18.06 20.13
C GLY A 97 -4.95 -18.27 18.63
N TYR A 98 -5.69 -19.32 18.22
CA TYR A 98 -6.00 -19.56 16.82
C TYR A 98 -6.90 -18.46 16.24
N ALA A 99 -7.91 -18.02 16.99
CA ALA A 99 -8.80 -16.93 16.58
C ALA A 99 -8.05 -15.59 16.47
N GLU A 100 -7.18 -15.27 17.43
CA GLU A 100 -6.31 -14.10 17.39
C GLU A 100 -5.36 -14.16 16.17
N GLY A 101 -4.75 -15.31 15.93
CA GLY A 101 -3.86 -15.53 14.79
C GLY A 101 -4.56 -15.37 13.44
N LEU A 102 -5.80 -15.87 13.30
CA LEU A 102 -6.60 -15.70 12.10
C LEU A 102 -6.94 -14.23 11.84
N ALA A 103 -7.30 -13.50 12.89
CA ALA A 103 -7.59 -12.06 12.81
C ALA A 103 -6.34 -11.26 12.41
N ALA A 104 -5.19 -11.56 13.03
CA ALA A 104 -3.91 -10.94 12.69
C ALA A 104 -3.48 -11.24 11.24
N ALA A 105 -3.65 -12.49 10.79
CA ALA A 105 -3.35 -12.89 9.42
C ALA A 105 -4.24 -12.18 8.40
N ALA A 106 -5.55 -12.06 8.68
CA ALA A 106 -6.48 -11.33 7.83
C ALA A 106 -6.13 -9.84 7.74
N ALA A 107 -5.76 -9.21 8.86
CA ALA A 107 -5.31 -7.82 8.87
C ALA A 107 -4.03 -7.61 8.05
N ALA A 108 -3.03 -8.49 8.20
CA ALA A 108 -1.78 -8.44 7.43
C ALA A 108 -2.02 -8.65 5.93
N ALA A 109 -2.94 -9.55 5.56
CA ALA A 109 -3.32 -9.78 4.17
C ALA A 109 -4.02 -8.56 3.55
N GLN A 110 -4.93 -7.92 4.28
CA GLN A 110 -5.60 -6.66 3.86
C GLN A 110 -4.57 -5.54 3.63
N GLU A 111 -3.64 -5.34 4.56
CA GLU A 111 -2.61 -4.31 4.42
C GLU A 111 -1.69 -4.56 3.22
N THR A 112 -1.37 -5.83 2.95
CA THR A 112 -0.58 -6.23 1.78
C THR A 112 -1.36 -5.98 0.49
N ALA A 113 -2.64 -6.34 0.43
CA ALA A 113 -3.49 -6.10 -0.74
C ALA A 113 -3.67 -4.60 -1.04
N ILE A 114 -3.80 -3.75 0.00
CA ILE A 114 -3.86 -2.29 -0.17
C ILE A 114 -2.55 -1.75 -0.73
N ARG A 115 -1.40 -2.19 -0.20
CA ARG A 115 -0.08 -1.80 -0.68
C ARG A 115 0.12 -2.22 -2.14
N ASP A 116 -0.19 -3.46 -2.47
CA ASP A 116 -0.03 -3.99 -3.83
C ASP A 116 -0.97 -3.28 -4.80
N GLY A 117 -2.21 -3.00 -4.40
CA GLY A 117 -3.16 -2.21 -5.18
C GLY A 117 -2.65 -0.80 -5.48
N ALA A 118 -2.04 -0.14 -4.49
CA ALA A 118 -1.43 1.18 -4.68
C ALA A 118 -0.25 1.12 -5.65
N LEU A 119 0.67 0.15 -5.47
CA LEU A 119 1.83 -0.03 -6.35
C LEU A 119 1.43 -0.34 -7.80
N LEU A 120 0.41 -1.18 -8.00
CA LEU A 120 -0.12 -1.48 -9.33
C LEU A 120 -0.81 -0.26 -9.95
N GLY A 121 -1.53 0.53 -9.15
CA GLY A 121 -2.13 1.80 -9.59
C GLY A 121 -1.07 2.81 -10.05
N ASP A 122 -0.01 2.98 -9.26
CA ASP A 122 1.11 3.87 -9.58
C ASP A 122 1.85 3.40 -10.85
N LEU A 123 2.09 2.08 -10.97
CA LEU A 123 2.69 1.49 -12.16
C LEU A 123 1.82 1.69 -13.40
N ALA A 124 0.51 1.49 -13.29
CA ALA A 124 -0.42 1.71 -14.39
C ALA A 124 -0.45 3.19 -14.82
N ALA A 125 -0.39 4.12 -13.87
CA ALA A 125 -0.32 5.56 -14.16
C ALA A 125 1.00 5.93 -14.84
N ALA A 126 2.13 5.40 -14.36
CA ALA A 126 3.44 5.64 -14.97
C ALA A 126 3.51 5.09 -16.41
N LEU A 127 3.02 3.87 -16.64
CA LEU A 127 2.96 3.25 -17.97
C LEU A 127 1.94 3.93 -18.89
N GLY A 128 0.86 4.49 -18.34
CA GLY A 128 -0.14 5.25 -19.07
C GLY A 128 0.44 6.54 -19.67
N ASN A 129 1.33 7.21 -18.94
CA ASN A 129 2.01 8.43 -19.40
C ASN A 129 3.18 8.16 -20.38
N ASP A 130 3.76 6.97 -20.35
CA ASP A 130 4.88 6.58 -21.23
C ASP A 130 4.43 6.05 -22.60
N ARG A 131 3.11 6.00 -22.84
CA ARG A 131 2.60 5.86 -24.22
C ARG A 131 2.90 7.15 -24.95
N ILE A 132 4.06 7.18 -25.61
CA ILE A 132 4.44 8.17 -26.62
C ILE A 132 3.18 8.53 -27.40
N ASP A 133 2.77 9.79 -27.31
CA ASP A 133 1.67 10.33 -28.10
C ASP A 133 2.11 10.29 -29.57
N ARG A 134 1.83 9.15 -30.21
CA ARG A 134 2.26 8.85 -31.58
C ARG A 134 1.72 9.89 -32.54
N GLU A 135 0.56 10.46 -32.25
CA GLU A 135 -0.07 11.49 -33.07
C GLU A 135 0.74 12.79 -32.97
N ARG A 136 1.09 13.21 -31.75
CA ARG A 136 1.94 14.39 -31.53
C ARG A 136 3.34 14.21 -32.13
N VAL A 137 3.95 13.04 -31.96
CA VAL A 137 5.26 12.73 -32.56
C VAL A 137 5.19 12.71 -34.08
N ALA A 138 4.15 12.12 -34.66
CA ALA A 138 3.94 12.11 -36.11
C ALA A 138 3.72 13.53 -36.67
N ALA A 139 2.94 14.36 -35.98
CA ALA A 139 2.72 15.75 -36.36
C ALA A 139 4.03 16.56 -36.35
N GLN A 140 4.84 16.39 -35.29
CA GLN A 140 6.13 17.06 -35.18
C GLN A 140 7.12 16.58 -36.25
N LEU A 141 7.19 15.27 -36.51
CA LEU A 141 7.98 14.69 -37.60
C LEU A 141 7.57 15.26 -38.96
N ARG A 142 6.27 15.32 -39.26
CA ARG A 142 5.75 15.88 -40.51
C ARG A 142 6.15 17.35 -40.68
N GLN A 143 6.03 18.14 -39.61
CA GLN A 143 6.41 19.55 -39.62
C GLN A 143 7.91 19.74 -39.87
N THR A 144 8.75 18.96 -39.19
CA THR A 144 10.21 19.04 -39.36
C THR A 144 10.63 18.59 -40.76
N VAL A 145 10.05 17.51 -41.28
CA VAL A 145 10.35 17.03 -42.64
C VAL A 145 9.93 18.07 -43.69
N LEU A 146 8.72 18.64 -43.58
CA LEU A 146 8.28 19.69 -44.50
C LEU A 146 9.20 20.90 -44.46
N PHE A 147 9.61 21.33 -43.27
CA PHE A 147 10.56 22.44 -43.10
C PHE A 147 11.91 22.15 -43.76
N LEU A 148 12.48 20.96 -43.54
CA LEU A 148 13.76 20.56 -44.13
C LEU A 148 13.67 20.44 -45.65
N VAL A 149 12.59 19.86 -46.18
CA VAL A 149 12.36 19.75 -47.62
C VAL A 149 12.14 21.13 -48.25
N SER A 150 11.37 22.02 -47.61
CA SER A 150 11.17 23.38 -48.13
C SER A 150 12.46 24.18 -48.12
N LYS A 151 13.31 24.00 -47.10
CA LYS A 151 14.62 24.64 -47.05
C LYS A 151 15.53 24.10 -48.15
N LEU A 152 15.58 22.79 -48.33
CA LEU A 152 16.40 22.16 -49.35
C LEU A 152 15.95 22.54 -50.78
N VAL A 153 14.65 22.49 -51.07
CA VAL A 153 14.10 22.87 -52.39
C VAL A 153 14.18 24.39 -52.61
N GLY A 154 14.05 25.19 -51.55
CA GLY A 154 14.21 26.65 -51.63
C GLY A 154 15.66 27.11 -51.76
N GLU A 155 16.63 26.37 -51.19
CA GLU A 155 18.07 26.64 -51.30
C GLU A 155 18.69 26.02 -52.57
N VAL A 156 18.10 24.96 -53.13
CA VAL A 156 18.38 24.52 -54.51
C VAL A 156 17.76 25.57 -55.44
N GLY A 157 18.46 26.69 -55.59
CA GLY A 157 18.07 27.78 -56.46
C GLY A 157 17.75 27.23 -57.85
N ILE A 158 16.54 27.53 -58.34
CA ILE A 158 16.17 27.23 -59.72
C ILE A 158 17.17 27.96 -60.61
N ALA A 159 17.90 27.22 -61.45
CA ALA A 159 18.84 27.82 -62.39
C ALA A 159 18.08 28.80 -63.30
N PRO A 160 18.36 30.12 -63.23
CA PRO A 160 17.54 31.13 -63.89
C PRO A 160 17.52 30.94 -65.40
N ASP A 161 18.63 30.49 -65.97
CA ASP A 161 18.78 30.25 -67.42
C ASP A 161 17.91 29.06 -67.89
N VAL A 162 17.81 28.00 -67.08
CA VAL A 162 16.97 26.83 -67.39
C VAL A 162 15.49 27.17 -67.25
N LEU A 163 15.14 28.01 -66.27
CA LEU A 163 13.77 28.49 -66.10
C LEU A 163 13.36 29.43 -67.23
N ALA A 164 14.23 30.36 -67.61
CA ALA A 164 14.01 31.26 -68.73
C ALA A 164 13.80 30.48 -70.04
N GLY A 165 14.68 29.51 -70.33
CA GLY A 165 14.53 28.64 -71.50
C GLY A 165 13.19 27.89 -71.51
N ARG A 166 12.75 27.35 -70.38
CA ARG A 166 11.44 26.68 -70.26
C ARG A 166 10.25 27.63 -70.45
N ILE A 167 10.34 28.84 -69.91
CA ILE A 167 9.30 29.87 -70.09
C ILE A 167 9.22 30.27 -71.55
N GLU A 168 10.35 30.45 -72.23
CA GLU A 168 10.41 30.81 -73.64
C GLU A 168 9.85 29.70 -74.54
N THR A 169 10.21 28.43 -74.29
CA THR A 169 9.61 27.29 -75.00
C THR A 169 8.10 27.20 -74.77
N ALA A 170 7.63 27.42 -73.53
CA ALA A 170 6.20 27.38 -73.22
C ALA A 170 5.45 28.55 -73.87
N ALA A 171 6.06 29.74 -73.94
CA ALA A 171 5.51 30.89 -74.63
C ALA A 171 5.43 30.65 -76.14
N GLU A 172 6.45 30.04 -76.74
CA GLU A 172 6.47 29.69 -78.17
C GLU A 172 5.38 28.67 -78.52
N LEU A 173 5.22 27.63 -77.71
CA LEU A 173 4.13 26.65 -77.86
C LEU A 173 2.74 27.29 -77.69
N LEU A 174 2.60 28.27 -76.79
CA LEU A 174 1.34 28.99 -76.61
C LEU A 174 1.05 29.91 -77.79
N SER A 175 2.06 30.59 -78.34
CA SER A 175 1.89 31.42 -79.55
C SER A 175 1.57 30.59 -80.78
N ASP A 176 2.21 29.44 -80.97
CA ASP A 176 1.92 28.51 -82.08
C ASP A 176 0.49 27.95 -81.97
N SER A 177 0.00 27.72 -80.75
CA SER A 177 -1.41 27.34 -80.51
C SER A 177 -2.42 28.47 -80.71
N ALA A 178 -1.97 29.73 -80.63
CA ALA A 178 -2.80 30.92 -80.76
C ALA A 178 -2.86 31.45 -82.20
N GLU A 179 -1.92 31.06 -83.06
CA GLU A 179 -2.06 31.24 -84.50
C GLU A 179 -3.18 30.31 -84.99
N SER A 180 -4.21 30.90 -85.64
CA SER A 180 -5.40 30.16 -86.10
C SER A 180 -5.00 28.95 -86.97
N ALA A 181 -5.09 27.76 -86.38
CA ALA A 181 -4.97 26.51 -87.10
C ALA A 181 -6.07 26.47 -88.18
N LEU A 182 -5.68 26.63 -89.44
CA LEU A 182 -6.55 26.46 -90.60
C LEU A 182 -6.93 24.97 -90.70
N LEU A 183 -8.01 24.59 -90.01
CA LEU A 183 -8.53 23.23 -90.06
C LEU A 183 -9.14 22.99 -91.44
N ARG A 184 -8.41 22.29 -92.31
CA ARG A 184 -8.95 21.81 -93.59
C ARG A 184 -9.81 20.58 -93.31
N VAL A 185 -11.13 20.78 -93.33
CA VAL A 185 -12.13 19.72 -93.18
C VAL A 185 -12.62 19.26 -94.55
N HIS A 186 -13.04 18.00 -94.63
CA HIS A 186 -13.71 17.47 -95.82
C HIS A 186 -15.10 18.15 -95.95
N PRO A 187 -15.56 18.52 -97.16
CA PRO A 187 -16.83 19.25 -97.33
C PRO A 187 -18.06 18.50 -96.83
N ASP A 188 -17.99 17.16 -96.74
CA ASP A 188 -19.09 16.33 -96.22
C ASP A 188 -19.22 16.36 -94.68
N ASP A 189 -18.24 16.92 -93.97
CA ASP A 189 -18.18 16.95 -92.50
C ASP A 189 -18.54 18.33 -91.89
N VAL A 190 -19.06 19.27 -92.68
CA VAL A 190 -19.51 20.60 -92.20
C VAL A 190 -21.05 20.66 -92.25
N PRO A 191 -21.75 20.77 -91.09
CA PRO A 191 -23.21 20.92 -91.05
C PRO A 191 -23.71 22.32 -91.46
#